data_AF-A0AAU7YRH9-F1
#
_entry.id   AF-A0AAU7YRH9-F1
#
_cell.length_a   1.000
_cell.length_b   1.000
_cell.length_c   1.000
_cell.angle_alpha   90.00
_cell.angle_beta   90.00
_cell.angle_gamma   90.00
#
_symmetry.space_group_name_H-M   'P 1'
#
loop_
_entity.id
_entity.type
_entity.pdbx_description
1 polymer ?
#
loop_
_entity_poly.entity_id
_entity_poly.type
_entity_poly.pdbx_seq_one_letter_code
_entity_poly.pdbx_strand_id
1 'polypeptide(L)'
;MKSVITTVISAADAAGRFPSSSDLESVQGNIQRASARLEAAEKLADNHAAVVKEAGDACFGKYSYLKNAGEAGEDQEKVNKCYRDLDHYMRLVNYSLVVGGTGPLDEWAIAGAREVYRALNLPTAAYVASFTFTRDRLCVPRDMSAQAGVEYTTALDYIINSLS
;
A
#
# COMPACT_ATOMS: atom_id res chain seq x y z
N MET A 1 6.31 10.79 -9.58
CA MET A 1 5.01 10.44 -8.99
C MET A 1 3.99 10.00 -10.04
N LYS A 2 3.75 8.68 -10.20
CA LYS A 2 2.78 8.12 -11.16
C LYS A 2 1.32 8.33 -10.71
N SER A 3 0.52 8.99 -11.54
CA SER A 3 -0.94 9.15 -11.43
C SER A 3 -1.55 9.25 -12.84
N VAL A 4 -2.89 9.28 -12.94
CA VAL A 4 -3.57 9.53 -14.23
C VAL A 4 -3.10 10.84 -14.86
N ILE A 5 -3.03 11.93 -14.08
CA ILE A 5 -2.66 13.27 -14.56
C ILE A 5 -1.21 13.30 -15.02
N THR A 6 -0.27 12.80 -14.21
CA THR A 6 1.15 12.86 -14.56
C THR A 6 1.46 11.97 -15.76
N THR A 7 0.77 10.84 -15.91
CA THR A 7 0.96 9.94 -17.06
C THR A 7 0.57 10.61 -18.38
N VAL A 8 -0.61 11.24 -18.45
CA VAL A 8 -1.07 11.88 -19.71
C VAL A 8 -0.29 13.14 -20.06
N ILE A 9 0.11 13.94 -19.06
CA ILE A 9 0.93 15.14 -19.28
C ILE A 9 2.32 14.74 -19.77
N SER A 10 2.99 13.77 -19.12
CA SER A 10 4.32 13.31 -19.57
C SER A 10 4.28 12.70 -20.97
N ALA A 11 3.21 11.99 -21.33
CA ALA A 11 3.04 11.46 -22.68
C ALA A 11 2.81 12.55 -23.74
N ALA A 12 2.08 13.62 -23.39
CA ALA A 12 1.89 14.76 -24.27
C ALA A 12 3.18 15.56 -24.48
N ASP A 13 3.92 15.82 -23.39
CA ASP A 13 5.19 16.53 -23.41
C ASP A 13 6.25 15.80 -24.25
N ALA A 14 6.38 14.49 -24.07
CA ALA A 14 7.32 13.67 -24.86
C ALA A 14 7.03 13.72 -26.38
N ALA A 15 5.79 14.00 -26.78
CA ALA A 15 5.39 14.15 -28.18
C ALA A 15 5.31 15.62 -28.63
N GLY A 16 5.68 16.59 -27.78
CA GLY A 16 5.63 18.02 -28.08
C GLY A 16 4.22 18.54 -28.39
N ARG A 17 3.18 17.89 -27.86
CA ARG A 17 1.78 18.23 -28.15
C ARG A 17 1.09 18.87 -26.94
N PHE A 18 0.12 19.73 -27.22
CA PHE A 18 -0.85 20.15 -26.20
C PHE A 18 -1.74 18.97 -25.77
N PRO A 19 -2.38 19.06 -24.59
CA PRO A 19 -3.42 18.12 -24.20
C PRO A 19 -4.54 18.04 -25.24
N SER A 20 -4.94 16.82 -25.54
CA SER A 20 -5.95 16.44 -26.52
C SER A 20 -7.20 15.89 -25.82
N SER A 21 -8.26 15.58 -26.57
CA SER A 21 -9.50 15.02 -26.01
C SER A 21 -9.28 13.73 -25.22
N SER A 22 -8.37 12.85 -25.65
CA SER A 22 -8.08 11.60 -24.95
C SER A 22 -7.41 11.81 -23.58
N ASP A 23 -6.61 12.88 -23.43
CA ASP A 23 -5.99 13.21 -22.14
C ASP A 23 -7.04 13.72 -21.16
N LEU A 24 -7.98 14.54 -21.64
CA LEU A 24 -9.10 15.03 -20.84
C LEU A 24 -10.07 13.89 -20.44
N GLU A 25 -10.34 12.97 -21.36
CA GLU A 25 -11.15 11.78 -21.09
C GLU A 25 -10.51 10.88 -20.02
N SER A 26 -9.19 10.73 -20.04
CA SER A 26 -8.46 10.01 -18.98
C SER A 26 -8.69 10.64 -17.61
N VAL A 27 -8.65 11.98 -17.52
CA VAL A 27 -8.93 12.71 -16.27
C VAL A 27 -10.39 12.58 -15.86
N GLN A 28 -11.33 12.47 -16.80
CA GLN A 28 -12.75 12.20 -16.49
C GLN A 28 -12.92 10.86 -15.77
N GLY A 29 -12.20 9.82 -16.18
CA GLY A 29 -12.17 8.53 -15.47
C GLY A 29 -11.65 8.67 -14.03
N ASN A 30 -10.63 9.52 -13.82
CA ASN A 30 -10.12 9.81 -12.48
C ASN A 30 -11.17 10.47 -11.57
N ILE A 31 -12.00 11.38 -12.11
CA ILE A 31 -13.11 12.01 -11.37
C ILE A 31 -14.14 10.97 -10.97
N GLN A 32 -14.53 10.08 -11.90
CA GLN A 32 -15.52 9.03 -11.63
C GLN A 32 -15.08 8.06 -10.54
N ARG A 33 -13.77 7.78 -10.45
CA ARG A 33 -13.23 6.86 -9.45
C ARG A 33 -12.89 7.52 -8.11
N ALA A 34 -12.79 8.84 -8.07
CA ALA A 34 -12.32 9.59 -6.90
C ALA A 34 -13.13 9.28 -5.63
N SER A 35 -14.46 9.20 -5.71
CA SER A 35 -15.31 8.93 -4.55
C SER A 35 -14.96 7.62 -3.85
N ALA A 36 -14.78 6.53 -4.61
CA ALA A 36 -14.46 5.21 -4.07
C ALA A 36 -13.09 5.17 -3.39
N ARG A 37 -12.04 5.69 -4.05
CA ARG A 37 -10.68 5.67 -3.48
C ARG A 37 -10.52 6.64 -2.30
N LEU A 38 -11.22 7.78 -2.32
CA LEU A 38 -11.19 8.73 -1.20
C LEU A 38 -11.98 8.21 0.01
N GLU A 39 -13.08 7.47 -0.18
CA GLU A 39 -13.76 6.75 0.91
C GLU A 39 -12.81 5.76 1.58
N ALA A 40 -12.12 4.92 0.79
CA ALA A 40 -11.12 3.98 1.33
C ALA A 40 -9.99 4.71 2.07
N ALA A 41 -9.52 5.84 1.53
CA ALA A 41 -8.48 6.64 2.16
C ALA A 41 -8.92 7.21 3.51
N GLU A 42 -10.12 7.78 3.59
CA GLU A 42 -10.71 8.31 4.84
C GLU A 42 -10.82 7.21 5.90
N LYS A 43 -11.41 6.06 5.55
CA LYS A 43 -11.56 4.92 6.46
C LYS A 43 -10.23 4.40 6.98
N LEU A 44 -9.21 4.35 6.12
CA LEU A 44 -7.87 3.94 6.53
C LEU A 44 -7.23 4.98 7.46
N ALA A 45 -7.37 6.27 7.17
CA ALA A 45 -6.82 7.33 8.01
C ALA A 45 -7.41 7.28 9.44
N ASP A 46 -8.73 7.08 9.55
CA ASP A 46 -9.46 7.04 10.82
C ASP A 46 -9.11 5.84 11.71
N ASN A 47 -8.70 4.71 11.12
CA ASN A 47 -8.54 3.44 11.84
C ASN A 47 -7.19 2.73 11.62
N HIS A 48 -6.18 3.42 11.08
CA HIS A 48 -4.89 2.81 10.73
C HIS A 48 -4.22 2.09 11.91
N ALA A 49 -4.25 2.66 13.12
CA ALA A 49 -3.57 2.08 14.28
C ALA A 49 -4.10 0.67 14.63
N ALA A 50 -5.42 0.46 14.53
CA ALA A 50 -6.02 -0.85 14.75
C ALA A 50 -5.68 -1.82 13.61
N VAL A 51 -5.75 -1.36 12.36
CA VAL A 51 -5.43 -2.15 11.17
C VAL A 51 -3.98 -2.67 11.22
N VAL A 52 -3.03 -1.78 11.52
CA VAL A 52 -1.60 -2.11 11.64
C VAL A 52 -1.36 -3.06 12.79
N LYS A 53 -2.04 -2.86 13.93
CA LYS A 53 -1.92 -3.75 15.08
C LYS A 53 -2.35 -5.18 14.72
N GLU A 54 -3.55 -5.35 14.13
CA GLU A 54 -4.03 -6.68 13.74
C GLU A 54 -3.09 -7.33 12.70
N ALA A 55 -2.56 -6.55 11.74
CA ALA A 55 -1.64 -7.03 10.71
C ALA A 55 -0.28 -7.51 11.28
N GLY A 56 0.28 -6.77 12.24
CA GLY A 56 1.52 -7.17 12.91
C GLY A 56 1.32 -8.39 13.81
N ASP A 57 0.21 -8.44 14.55
CA ASP A 57 -0.16 -9.59 15.38
C ASP A 57 -0.30 -10.85 14.52
N ALA A 58 -0.91 -10.74 13.33
CA ALA A 58 -1.04 -11.85 12.38
C ALA A 58 0.33 -12.35 11.87
N CYS A 59 1.28 -11.45 11.61
CA CYS A 59 2.63 -11.82 11.18
C CYS A 59 3.37 -12.61 12.28
N PHE A 60 3.42 -12.10 13.50
CA PHE A 60 4.10 -12.79 14.61
C PHE A 60 3.35 -14.05 15.07
N GLY A 61 2.03 -14.10 14.87
CA GLY A 61 1.23 -15.32 15.07
C GLY A 61 1.59 -16.41 14.06
N LYS A 62 1.81 -16.05 12.80
CA LYS A 62 2.19 -17.00 11.74
C LYS A 62 3.67 -17.40 11.79
N TYR A 63 4.55 -16.45 12.12
CA TYR A 63 6.01 -16.63 12.12
C TYR A 63 6.60 -16.38 13.52
N SER A 64 6.22 -17.22 14.47
CA SER A 64 6.70 -17.12 15.85
C SER A 64 8.23 -17.22 15.98
N TYR A 65 8.90 -17.88 15.04
CA TYR A 65 10.36 -18.00 15.00
C TYR A 65 11.08 -16.65 14.93
N LEU A 66 10.43 -15.60 14.41
CA LEU A 66 11.03 -14.26 14.31
C LEU A 66 11.43 -13.68 15.67
N LYS A 67 10.90 -14.22 16.77
CA LYS A 67 11.21 -13.81 18.15
C LYS A 67 12.37 -14.57 18.79
N ASN A 68 12.98 -15.53 18.08
CA ASN A 68 14.16 -16.24 18.58
C ASN A 68 15.38 -15.31 18.58
N ALA A 69 16.39 -15.62 19.41
CA ALA A 69 17.65 -14.87 19.42
C ALA A 69 18.32 -14.89 18.04
N GLY A 70 18.78 -13.73 17.58
CA GLY A 70 19.38 -13.53 16.26
C GLY A 70 18.39 -13.25 15.12
N GLU A 71 17.08 -13.35 15.36
CA GLU A 71 16.05 -13.16 14.33
C GLU A 71 15.53 -11.71 14.27
N ALA A 72 14.72 -11.43 13.24
CA ALA A 72 14.27 -10.08 12.90
C ALA A 72 13.40 -9.38 13.96
N GLY A 73 12.87 -10.12 14.95
CA GLY A 73 12.05 -9.62 16.05
C GLY A 73 12.49 -10.13 17.43
N GLU A 74 13.79 -10.41 17.61
CA GLU A 74 14.35 -10.99 18.85
C GLU A 74 14.13 -10.14 20.12
N ASP A 75 13.89 -8.83 19.96
CA ASP A 75 13.67 -7.90 21.06
C ASP A 75 12.49 -6.95 20.79
N GLN A 76 12.05 -6.26 21.83
CA GLN A 76 10.88 -5.37 21.76
C GLN A 76 11.11 -4.16 20.83
N GLU A 77 12.35 -3.67 20.68
CA GLU A 77 12.65 -2.55 19.79
C GLU A 77 12.46 -2.97 18.32
N LYS A 78 12.97 -4.15 17.95
CA LYS A 78 12.80 -4.74 16.62
C LYS A 78 11.34 -5.06 16.31
N VAL A 79 10.60 -5.60 17.29
CA VAL A 79 9.15 -5.78 17.16
C VAL A 79 8.48 -4.43 16.89
N ASN A 80 8.77 -3.39 17.67
CA ASN A 80 8.20 -2.06 17.45
C ASN A 80 8.52 -1.49 16.06
N LYS A 81 9.74 -1.72 15.55
CA LYS A 81 10.13 -1.33 14.18
C LYS A 81 9.35 -2.08 13.10
N CYS A 82 9.03 -3.36 13.32
CA CYS A 82 8.18 -4.12 12.40
C CYS A 82 6.77 -3.49 12.29
N TYR A 83 6.10 -3.19 13.41
CA TYR A 83 4.79 -2.52 13.38
C TYR A 83 4.88 -1.11 12.76
N ARG A 84 5.97 -0.37 13.02
CA ARG A 84 6.23 0.92 12.37
C ARG A 84 6.32 0.80 10.85
N ASP A 85 7.00 -0.23 10.34
CA ASP A 85 7.10 -0.43 8.89
C ASP A 85 5.74 -0.79 8.29
N LEU A 86 4.93 -1.60 8.96
CA LEU A 86 3.56 -1.87 8.53
C LEU A 86 2.71 -0.58 8.48
N ASP A 87 2.86 0.30 9.47
CA ASP A 87 2.24 1.64 9.46
C ASP A 87 2.75 2.51 8.30
N HIS A 88 4.05 2.46 7.99
CA HIS A 88 4.59 3.13 6.81
C HIS A 88 3.94 2.64 5.52
N TYR A 89 3.79 1.33 5.33
CA TYR A 89 3.10 0.80 4.16
C TYR A 89 1.63 1.22 4.11
N MET A 90 0.88 1.13 5.22
CA MET A 90 -0.53 1.55 5.25
C MET A 90 -0.70 3.04 4.97
N ARG A 91 0.22 3.88 5.46
CA ARG A 91 0.26 5.30 5.12
C ARG A 91 0.53 5.54 3.63
N LEU A 92 1.39 4.75 2.99
CA LEU A 92 1.65 4.86 1.55
C LEU A 92 0.50 4.28 0.70
N VAL A 93 -0.24 3.29 1.20
CA VAL A 93 -1.52 2.86 0.63
C VAL A 93 -2.51 4.02 0.66
N ASN A 94 -2.67 4.67 1.81
CA ASN A 94 -3.52 5.86 1.95
C ASN A 94 -3.13 6.95 0.92
N TYR A 95 -1.84 7.26 0.79
CA TYR A 95 -1.38 8.24 -0.20
C TYR A 95 -1.67 7.81 -1.64
N SER A 96 -1.50 6.54 -1.97
CA SER A 96 -1.79 6.01 -3.31
C SER A 96 -3.29 6.08 -3.64
N LEU A 97 -4.15 5.84 -2.64
CA LEU A 97 -5.60 6.03 -2.76
C LEU A 97 -5.95 7.52 -2.99
N VAL A 98 -5.30 8.45 -2.29
CA VAL A 98 -5.50 9.91 -2.48
C VAL A 98 -5.00 10.39 -3.84
N VAL A 99 -3.87 9.86 -4.31
CA VAL A 99 -3.30 10.20 -5.63
C VAL A 99 -4.08 9.57 -6.78
N GLY A 100 -4.69 8.40 -6.57
CA GLY A 100 -5.28 7.59 -7.65
C GLY A 100 -4.21 6.98 -8.55
N GLY A 101 -3.14 6.46 -7.94
CA GLY A 101 -2.00 5.86 -8.63
C GLY A 101 -0.98 5.29 -7.65
N THR A 102 -0.08 4.44 -8.16
CA THR A 102 0.88 3.69 -7.34
C THR A 102 2.14 4.47 -6.97
N GLY A 103 2.29 5.69 -7.48
CA GLY A 103 3.50 6.51 -7.31
C GLY A 103 4.05 6.54 -5.88
N PRO A 104 3.23 6.88 -4.85
CA PRO A 104 3.72 6.92 -3.47
C PRO A 104 4.31 5.60 -2.98
N LEU A 105 3.71 4.46 -3.35
CA LEU A 105 4.24 3.13 -3.03
C LEU A 105 5.52 2.84 -3.82
N ASP A 106 5.53 3.13 -5.11
CA ASP A 106 6.65 2.86 -6.02
C ASP A 106 7.92 3.58 -5.57
N GLU A 107 7.82 4.89 -5.33
CA GLU A 107 8.97 5.75 -5.12
C GLU A 107 9.47 5.74 -3.68
N TRP A 108 8.60 5.50 -2.70
CA TRP A 108 8.96 5.67 -1.27
C TRP A 108 9.01 4.36 -0.48
N ALA A 109 8.52 3.25 -1.03
CA ALA A 109 8.63 1.94 -0.38
C ALA A 109 9.21 0.85 -1.28
N ILE A 110 8.69 0.68 -2.49
CA ILE A 110 9.05 -0.49 -3.32
C ILE A 110 10.46 -0.34 -3.89
N ALA A 111 10.82 0.85 -4.38
CA ALA A 111 12.17 1.12 -4.86
C ALA A 111 13.20 0.94 -3.73
N GLY A 112 14.07 -0.06 -3.85
CA GLY A 112 15.14 -0.36 -2.90
C GLY A 112 14.74 -1.29 -1.74
N ALA A 113 13.46 -1.67 -1.60
CA ALA A 113 13.03 -2.55 -0.51
C ALA A 113 13.74 -3.91 -0.52
N ARG A 114 13.87 -4.54 -1.70
CA ARG A 114 14.51 -5.86 -1.83
C ARG A 114 15.96 -5.83 -1.35
N GLU A 115 16.69 -4.78 -1.68
CA GLU A 115 18.08 -4.58 -1.29
C GLU A 115 18.21 -4.37 0.22
N VAL A 116 17.37 -3.50 0.80
CA VAL A 116 17.36 -3.20 2.24
C VAL A 116 16.99 -4.45 3.04
N TYR A 117 15.91 -5.14 2.68
CA TYR A 117 15.42 -6.30 3.42
C TYR A 117 16.40 -7.47 3.36
N ARG A 118 17.04 -7.69 2.20
CA ARG A 118 18.11 -8.68 2.08
C ARG A 118 19.33 -8.32 2.93
N ALA A 119 19.77 -7.05 2.91
CA ALA A 119 20.93 -6.61 3.67
C ALA A 119 20.72 -6.71 5.19
N LEU A 120 19.48 -6.53 5.65
CA LEU A 120 19.10 -6.57 7.06
C LEU A 120 18.53 -7.93 7.51
N ASN A 121 18.55 -8.96 6.65
CA ASN A 121 17.94 -10.27 6.90
C ASN A 121 16.48 -10.19 7.36
N LEU A 122 15.70 -9.30 6.75
CA LEU A 122 14.26 -9.15 7.01
C LEU A 122 13.48 -10.00 6.01
N PRO A 123 12.74 -11.04 6.45
CA PRO A 123 12.06 -11.94 5.53
C PRO A 123 10.82 -11.29 4.92
N THR A 124 10.78 -11.13 3.60
CA THR A 124 9.64 -10.52 2.88
C THR A 124 8.33 -11.28 3.10
N ALA A 125 8.40 -12.60 3.32
CA ALA A 125 7.25 -13.44 3.62
C ALA A 125 6.49 -13.00 4.89
N ALA A 126 7.17 -12.35 5.84
CA ALA A 126 6.57 -11.77 7.05
C ALA A 126 5.70 -10.55 6.70
N TYR A 127 6.23 -9.62 5.90
CA TYR A 127 5.49 -8.47 5.38
C TYR A 127 4.30 -8.90 4.53
N VAL A 128 4.50 -9.85 3.60
CA VAL A 128 3.44 -10.39 2.75
C VAL A 128 2.32 -11.00 3.59
N ALA A 129 2.64 -11.69 4.70
CA ALA A 129 1.61 -12.24 5.58
C ALA A 129 0.76 -11.16 6.26
N SER A 130 1.37 -10.06 6.71
CA SER A 130 0.63 -8.91 7.25
C SER A 130 -0.32 -8.31 6.22
N PHE A 131 0.15 -8.04 5.00
CA PHE A 131 -0.68 -7.45 3.96
C PHE A 131 -1.78 -8.38 3.44
N THR A 132 -1.47 -9.68 3.33
CA THR A 132 -2.45 -10.72 2.99
C THR A 132 -3.55 -10.76 4.05
N PHE A 133 -3.19 -10.78 5.34
CA PHE A 133 -4.16 -10.74 6.42
C PHE A 133 -5.04 -9.49 6.30
N THR A 134 -4.45 -8.30 6.16
CA THR A 134 -5.21 -7.04 6.06
C THR A 134 -6.16 -7.01 4.87
N ARG A 135 -5.75 -7.56 3.72
CA ARG A 135 -6.58 -7.67 2.51
C ARG A 135 -7.78 -8.59 2.77
N ASP A 136 -7.52 -9.77 3.31
CA ASP A 136 -8.54 -10.81 3.53
C ASP A 136 -9.46 -10.51 4.73
N ARG A 137 -8.99 -9.65 5.64
CA ARG A 137 -9.72 -9.18 6.82
C ARG A 137 -10.89 -8.23 6.47
N LEU A 138 -10.82 -7.56 5.32
CA LEU A 138 -11.81 -6.60 4.86
C LEU A 138 -13.20 -7.25 4.77
N CYS A 139 -14.21 -6.60 5.35
CA CYS A 139 -15.59 -7.01 5.27
C CYS A 139 -16.44 -5.92 4.60
N VAL A 140 -16.91 -6.16 3.38
CA VAL A 140 -17.86 -5.29 2.67
C VAL A 140 -19.28 -5.80 2.91
N PRO A 141 -20.27 -4.95 3.29
CA PRO A 141 -20.21 -3.48 3.38
C PRO A 141 -19.90 -2.94 4.78
N ARG A 142 -19.47 -3.78 5.74
CA ARG A 142 -19.26 -3.40 7.14
C ARG A 142 -18.22 -2.28 7.27
N ASP A 143 -17.08 -2.43 6.61
CA ASP A 143 -15.91 -1.58 6.80
C ASP A 143 -15.88 -0.39 5.82
N MET A 144 -16.35 -0.62 4.58
CA MET A 144 -16.46 0.36 3.50
C MET A 144 -17.36 -0.17 2.36
N SER A 145 -17.69 0.68 1.39
CA SER A 145 -18.44 0.31 0.20
C SER A 145 -17.70 -0.70 -0.68
N ALA A 146 -18.42 -1.38 -1.56
CA ALA A 146 -17.83 -2.38 -2.45
C ALA A 146 -16.75 -1.78 -3.37
N GLN A 147 -16.97 -0.58 -3.89
CA GLN A 147 -16.01 0.06 -4.79
C GLN A 147 -14.77 0.57 -4.04
N ALA A 148 -14.94 1.11 -2.82
CA ALA A 148 -13.83 1.44 -1.94
C ALA A 148 -13.02 0.20 -1.56
N GLY A 149 -13.70 -0.92 -1.28
CA GLY A 149 -13.07 -2.21 -0.99
C GLY A 149 -12.18 -2.70 -2.13
N VAL A 150 -12.62 -2.54 -3.39
CA VAL A 150 -11.81 -2.87 -4.57
C VAL A 150 -10.55 -2.01 -4.64
N GLU A 151 -10.65 -0.69 -4.42
CA GLU A 151 -9.48 0.20 -4.42
C GLU A 151 -8.47 -0.20 -3.34
N TYR A 152 -8.96 -0.43 -2.12
CA TYR A 152 -8.14 -0.80 -0.97
C TYR A 152 -7.42 -2.14 -1.18
N THR A 153 -8.15 -3.18 -1.59
CA THR A 153 -7.58 -4.52 -1.80
C THR A 153 -6.62 -4.55 -2.98
N THR A 154 -6.91 -3.84 -4.07
CA THR A 154 -6.01 -3.73 -5.22
C THR A 154 -4.68 -3.07 -4.84
N ALA A 155 -4.71 -2.04 -4.00
CA ALA A 155 -3.49 -1.40 -3.50
C ALA A 155 -2.65 -2.35 -2.61
N LEU A 156 -3.30 -3.19 -1.81
CA LEU A 156 -2.62 -4.23 -1.02
C LEU A 156 -2.05 -5.34 -1.91
N ASP A 157 -2.80 -5.81 -2.91
CA ASP A 157 -2.31 -6.79 -3.88
C ASP A 157 -1.10 -6.27 -4.66
N TYR A 158 -1.07 -4.98 -4.99
CA TYR A 158 0.08 -4.35 -5.62
C TYR A 158 1.36 -4.45 -4.74
N ILE A 159 1.23 -4.22 -3.44
CA ILE A 159 2.34 -4.40 -2.48
C ILE A 159 2.76 -5.86 -2.40
N ILE A 160 1.80 -6.78 -2.25
CA ILE A 160 2.06 -8.22 -2.15
C ILE A 160 2.83 -8.72 -3.36
N ASN A 161 2.39 -8.34 -4.57
CA ASN A 161 3.07 -8.70 -5.82
C ASN A 161 4.47 -8.10 -5.92
N SER A 162 4.69 -6.90 -5.37
CA SER A 162 6.00 -6.23 -5.38
C SER A 162 7.03 -6.88 -4.44
N LEU A 163 6.55 -7.55 -3.39
CA LEU A 163 7.39 -8.21 -2.37
C LEU A 163 7.56 -9.73 -2.59
N SER A 164 6.84 -10.29 -3.56
CA SER A 164 6.92 -11.70 -3.97
C SER A 164 7.97 -11.90 -5.07
#